data_AF-A0AAV8WM94-F1
#
_entry.id   AF-A0AAV8WM94-F1
#
_cell.length_a   1.000
_cell.length_b   1.000
_cell.length_c   1.000
_cell.angle_alpha   90.00
_cell.angle_beta   90.00
_cell.angle_gamma   90.00
#
_symmetry.space_group_name_H-M   'P 1'
#
loop_
_entity.id
_entity.type
_entity.pdbx_description
1 polymer ?
#
loop_
_entity_poly.entity_id
_entity_poly.type
_entity_poly.pdbx_seq_one_letter_code
_entity_poly.pdbx_strand_id
1 'polypeptide(L)'
;AVHIFSNALKSLEVNQDSNLNCSNSETWKYGLDIVNKVKSSSYSGLTGDVQFNSDGQRNVFELIIYNLNEGGITQAGAWSTLTGLNIMQFTDESTRENDREYTLKNKRLIVMTTLAEPYAMIKQATHALVGNDRYEGYVIDLIHEISKIEEFSYTFIIREDMKYGFYDI
;
A
#
# COMPACT_ATOMS: atom_id res chain seq x y z
N ALA A 1 11.13 -20.55 14.14
CA ALA A 1 10.58 -21.44 15.19
C ALA A 1 11.56 -22.54 15.58
N VAL A 2 11.94 -23.45 14.66
CA VAL A 2 12.87 -24.55 14.99
C VAL A 2 14.20 -24.05 15.58
N HIS A 3 14.82 -23.04 14.99
CA HIS A 3 16.10 -22.52 15.46
C HIS A 3 16.06 -21.99 16.89
N ILE A 4 15.08 -21.13 17.25
CA ILE A 4 15.01 -20.55 18.60
C ILE A 4 14.76 -21.64 19.66
N PHE A 5 13.92 -22.63 19.34
CA PHE A 5 13.63 -23.75 20.24
C PHE A 5 14.83 -24.68 20.38
N SER A 6 15.49 -25.04 19.27
CA SER A 6 16.70 -25.86 19.29
C SER A 6 17.83 -25.19 20.06
N ASN A 7 18.00 -23.88 19.91
CA ASN A 7 18.99 -23.11 20.66
C ASN A 7 18.68 -23.12 22.16
N ALA A 8 17.41 -22.99 22.55
CA ALA A 8 17.00 -23.10 23.95
C ALA A 8 17.32 -24.50 24.52
N LEU A 9 16.95 -25.58 23.83
CA LEU A 9 17.25 -26.95 24.25
C LEU A 9 18.75 -27.21 24.40
N LYS A 10 19.55 -26.79 23.42
CA LYS A 10 21.01 -26.91 23.46
C LYS A 10 21.62 -26.14 24.63
N SER A 11 21.15 -24.92 24.87
CA SER A 11 21.68 -24.06 25.94
C SER A 11 21.34 -24.54 27.35
N LEU A 12 20.25 -25.30 27.50
CA LEU A 12 19.81 -25.87 28.76
C LEU A 12 20.28 -27.32 28.94
N GLU A 13 21.04 -27.86 27.98
CA GLU A 13 21.54 -29.24 27.98
C GLU A 13 20.43 -30.26 28.29
N VAL A 14 19.27 -30.07 27.65
CA VAL A 14 18.12 -30.95 27.87
C VAL A 14 18.40 -32.31 27.25
N ASN A 15 18.70 -33.29 28.12
CA ASN A 15 19.15 -34.63 27.74
C ASN A 15 18.22 -35.75 28.24
N GLN A 16 17.04 -35.42 28.80
CA GLN A 16 16.11 -36.41 29.35
C GLN A 16 14.68 -36.14 28.89
N ASP A 17 14.08 -37.19 28.32
CA ASP A 17 12.67 -37.24 28.01
C ASP A 17 11.83 -37.67 29.22
N SER A 18 10.53 -37.38 29.19
CA SER A 18 9.58 -37.81 30.23
C SER A 18 8.24 -38.14 29.59
N ASN A 19 7.73 -39.34 29.86
CA ASN A 19 6.38 -39.73 29.47
C ASN A 19 5.40 -39.20 30.51
N LEU A 20 4.53 -38.28 30.08
CA LEU A 20 3.49 -37.70 30.92
C LEU A 20 2.12 -38.27 30.54
N ASN A 21 1.20 -38.31 31.50
CA ASN A 21 -0.19 -38.70 31.29
C ASN A 21 -1.10 -37.47 31.46
N CYS A 22 -1.97 -37.22 30.49
CA CYS A 22 -2.93 -36.10 30.50
C CYS A 22 -3.94 -36.16 31.65
N SER A 23 -4.18 -37.33 32.24
CA SER A 23 -5.07 -37.49 33.41
C SER A 23 -4.44 -37.02 34.72
N ASN A 24 -3.12 -36.83 34.75
CA ASN A 24 -2.37 -36.41 35.93
C ASN A 24 -1.89 -34.97 35.77
N SER A 25 -1.70 -34.26 36.88
CA SER A 25 -1.17 -32.88 36.90
C SER A 25 0.37 -32.82 36.91
N GLU A 26 1.04 -33.90 36.51
CA GLU A 26 2.50 -33.94 36.44
C GLU A 26 3.01 -33.05 35.30
N THR A 27 4.10 -32.33 35.57
CA THR A 27 4.72 -31.42 34.61
C THR A 27 6.14 -31.85 34.32
N TRP A 28 6.62 -31.53 33.13
CA TRP A 28 8.00 -31.81 32.77
C TRP A 28 8.94 -30.81 33.43
N LYS A 29 9.98 -31.31 34.11
CA LYS A 29 10.92 -30.50 34.90
C LYS A 29 11.59 -29.37 34.11
N TYR A 30 11.88 -29.57 32.82
CA TYR A 30 12.52 -28.55 31.97
C TYR A 30 11.53 -27.60 31.31
N GLY A 31 10.22 -27.84 31.42
CA GLY A 31 9.21 -27.10 30.67
C GLY A 31 9.27 -25.59 30.92
N LEU A 32 9.32 -25.19 32.20
CA LEU A 32 9.39 -23.77 32.58
C LEU A 32 10.72 -23.12 32.15
N ASP A 33 11.83 -23.83 32.32
CA ASP A 33 13.16 -23.33 31.94
C ASP A 33 13.27 -23.10 30.43
N ILE A 34 12.72 -24.01 29.62
CA ILE A 34 12.67 -23.86 28.16
C ILE A 34 11.82 -22.65 27.78
N VAL A 35 10.64 -22.48 28.37
CA VAL A 35 9.78 -21.31 28.12
C VAL A 35 10.50 -20.01 28.47
N ASN A 36 11.13 -19.95 29.65
CA ASN A 36 11.88 -18.77 30.10
C ASN A 36 13.10 -18.51 29.21
N LYS A 37 13.78 -19.56 28.75
CA LYS A 37 14.92 -19.42 27.85
C LYS A 37 14.50 -18.92 26.48
N VAL A 38 13.40 -19.42 25.92
CA VAL A 38 12.84 -18.90 24.66
C VAL A 38 12.42 -17.44 24.82
N LYS A 39 11.72 -17.08 25.91
CA LYS A 39 11.28 -15.70 26.16
C LYS A 39 12.42 -14.70 26.31
N SER A 40 13.53 -15.10 26.94
CA SER A 40 14.71 -14.24 27.16
C SER A 40 15.73 -14.26 26.02
N SER A 41 15.53 -15.11 25.00
CA SER A 41 16.45 -15.21 23.86
C SER A 41 16.04 -14.27 22.72
N SER A 42 17.03 -13.70 22.06
CA SER A 42 16.88 -13.02 20.77
C SER A 42 17.45 -13.90 19.66
N TYR A 43 16.79 -13.93 18.51
CA TYR A 43 17.25 -14.68 17.34
C TYR A 43 16.98 -13.91 16.05
N SER A 44 18.01 -13.71 15.24
CA SER A 44 17.85 -13.12 13.91
C SER A 44 17.44 -14.21 12.92
N GLY A 45 16.20 -14.14 12.43
CA GLY A 45 15.60 -15.13 11.54
C GLY A 45 15.14 -14.55 10.22
N LEU A 46 14.33 -15.31 9.48
CA LEU A 46 13.81 -14.90 8.17
C LEU A 46 12.93 -13.64 8.20
N THR A 47 12.40 -13.28 9.37
CA THR A 47 11.54 -12.10 9.56
C THR A 47 12.26 -11.01 10.35
N GLY A 48 13.60 -10.98 10.26
CA GLY A 48 14.44 -10.14 11.10
C GLY A 48 14.54 -10.66 12.53
N ASP A 49 14.77 -9.73 13.46
CA ASP A 49 14.97 -10.05 14.87
C ASP A 49 13.68 -10.52 15.54
N VAL A 50 13.75 -11.68 16.19
CA VAL A 50 12.66 -12.30 16.93
C VAL A 50 12.98 -12.23 18.41
N GLN A 51 12.13 -11.50 19.14
CA GLN A 51 12.22 -11.32 20.60
C GLN A 51 10.81 -11.43 21.19
N PHE A 52 10.71 -11.85 22.45
CA PHE A 52 9.43 -12.01 23.14
C PHE A 52 9.39 -11.19 24.43
N ASN A 53 8.20 -10.72 24.80
CA ASN A 53 7.96 -10.13 26.11
C ASN A 53 7.77 -11.20 27.21
N SER A 54 7.54 -10.76 28.44
CA SER A 54 7.25 -11.62 29.60
C SER A 54 6.07 -12.56 29.37
N ASP A 55 5.10 -12.15 28.56
CA ASP A 55 3.90 -12.94 28.25
C ASP A 55 4.13 -13.93 27.11
N GLY A 56 5.29 -13.86 26.43
CA GLY A 56 5.63 -14.74 25.30
C GLY A 56 5.13 -14.22 23.94
N GLN A 57 4.76 -12.94 23.86
CA GLN A 57 4.33 -12.30 22.62
C GLN A 57 5.51 -11.60 21.94
N ARG A 58 5.57 -11.67 20.61
CA ARG A 58 6.55 -10.91 19.83
C ARG A 58 6.08 -9.45 19.73
N ASN A 59 6.74 -8.56 20.46
CA ASN A 59 6.38 -7.14 20.57
C ASN A 59 7.43 -6.19 19.93
N VAL A 60 8.58 -6.72 19.49
CA VAL A 60 9.59 -5.98 18.73
C VAL A 60 9.75 -6.64 17.38
N PHE A 61 9.36 -5.93 16.33
CA PHE A 61 9.47 -6.38 14.93
C PHE A 61 9.41 -5.19 13.98
N GLU A 62 9.80 -5.45 12.74
CA GLU A 62 9.73 -4.54 11.61
C GLU A 62 8.78 -5.09 10.55
N LEU A 63 8.01 -4.20 9.93
CA LEU A 63 7.13 -4.45 8.80
C LEU A 63 7.66 -3.69 7.59
N ILE A 64 7.82 -4.39 6.48
CA ILE A 64 8.19 -3.76 5.20
C ILE A 64 6.90 -3.33 4.49
N ILE A 65 6.87 -2.09 4.03
CA ILE A 65 5.75 -1.51 3.27
C ILE A 65 6.10 -1.56 1.79
N TYR A 66 5.16 -2.02 0.98
CA TYR A 66 5.32 -2.16 -0.46
C TYR A 66 4.26 -1.35 -1.22
N ASN A 67 4.68 -0.74 -2.33
CA ASN A 67 3.80 -0.11 -3.31
C ASN A 67 3.68 -1.00 -4.55
N LEU A 68 2.46 -1.15 -5.05
CA LEU A 68 2.18 -1.78 -6.33
C LEU A 68 2.08 -0.70 -7.40
N ASN A 69 3.03 -0.72 -8.34
CA ASN A 69 3.09 0.17 -9.49
C ASN A 69 2.94 -0.63 -10.78
N GLU A 70 2.78 0.05 -11.93
CA GLU A 70 2.72 -0.61 -13.25
C GLU A 70 3.94 -1.51 -13.53
N GLY A 71 5.11 -1.13 -13.01
CA GLY A 71 6.36 -1.90 -13.11
C GLY A 71 6.52 -3.04 -12.09
N GLY A 72 5.53 -3.25 -11.21
CA GLY A 72 5.54 -4.29 -10.18
C GLY A 72 5.59 -3.77 -8.75
N ILE A 73 5.89 -4.66 -7.82
CA ILE A 73 5.93 -4.37 -6.38
C ILE A 73 7.31 -3.79 -6.03
N THR A 74 7.33 -2.62 -5.39
CA THR A 74 8.55 -1.94 -4.94
C THR A 74 8.44 -1.62 -3.45
N GLN A 75 9.55 -1.68 -2.72
CA GLN A 75 9.56 -1.33 -1.29
C GLN A 75 9.43 0.20 -1.15
N ALA A 76 8.46 0.64 -0.36
CA ALA A 76 8.15 2.05 -0.12
C ALA A 76 8.60 2.54 1.26
N GLY A 77 8.95 1.61 2.16
CA GLY A 77 9.43 1.97 3.48
C GLY A 77 9.43 0.80 4.45
N ALA A 78 9.64 1.14 5.71
CA ALA A 78 9.56 0.21 6.82
C ALA A 78 8.84 0.87 8.00
N TRP A 79 8.15 0.07 8.80
CA TRP A 79 7.58 0.48 10.06
C TRP A 79 8.10 -0.44 11.16
N SER A 80 8.56 0.14 12.27
CA SER A 80 8.96 -0.64 13.43
C SER A 80 8.24 -0.17 14.68
N THR A 81 8.08 -1.07 15.63
CA THR A 81 7.55 -0.75 16.98
C THR A 81 8.40 0.27 17.75
N LEU A 82 9.67 0.44 17.39
CA LEU A 82 10.62 1.33 18.08
C LEU A 82 10.70 2.72 17.44
N THR A 83 10.67 2.78 16.12
CA THR A 83 10.91 4.01 15.34
C THR A 83 9.66 4.55 14.65
N GLY A 84 8.57 3.79 14.66
CA GLY A 84 7.36 4.12 13.89
C GLY A 84 7.60 3.98 12.38
N LEU A 85 6.82 4.75 11.61
CA LEU A 85 6.86 4.73 10.15
C LEU A 85 8.09 5.48 9.62
N ASN A 86 8.89 4.79 8.81
CA ASN A 86 9.96 5.37 8.02
C ASN A 86 9.67 5.09 6.54
N ILE A 87 9.11 6.10 5.87
CA ILE A 87 8.93 6.04 4.43
C ILE A 87 10.31 6.24 3.81
N MET A 88 10.74 5.25 3.02
CA MET A 88 11.89 5.45 2.16
C MET A 88 11.43 6.49 1.14
N GLN A 89 11.84 7.75 1.33
CA GLN A 89 11.79 8.69 0.23
C GLN A 89 12.53 8.00 -0.89
N PHE A 90 11.83 7.75 -2.00
CA PHE A 90 12.45 7.31 -3.22
C PHE A 90 13.42 8.43 -3.64
N THR A 91 14.62 8.42 -3.06
CA THR A 91 15.82 8.98 -3.69
C THR A 91 16.28 7.94 -4.68
N ASP A 92 15.37 7.63 -5.57
CA ASP A 92 15.73 7.25 -6.90
C ASP A 92 16.63 8.42 -7.38
N GLU A 93 17.74 8.12 -8.02
CA GLU A 93 18.53 9.14 -8.73
C GLU A 93 17.68 9.87 -9.82
N SER A 94 16.39 9.53 -9.93
CA SER A 94 15.30 10.34 -10.46
C SER A 94 14.80 11.42 -9.48
N THR A 95 15.64 12.42 -9.21
CA THR A 95 15.22 13.77 -8.75
C THR A 95 14.34 14.51 -9.79
N ARG A 96 13.63 13.77 -10.64
CA ARG A 96 12.59 14.18 -11.60
C ARG A 96 11.19 13.66 -11.21
N GLU A 97 11.01 13.04 -10.04
CA GLU A 97 9.67 12.59 -9.61
C GLU A 97 8.77 13.74 -9.14
N ASN A 98 9.31 14.82 -8.57
CA ASN A 98 8.50 16.03 -8.32
C ASN A 98 7.92 16.58 -9.64
N ASP A 99 8.65 16.51 -10.75
CA ASP A 99 8.11 16.91 -12.07
C ASP A 99 7.10 15.90 -12.62
N ARG A 100 7.21 14.60 -12.28
CA ARG A 100 6.26 13.55 -12.74
C ARG A 100 4.95 13.52 -11.96
N GLU A 101 4.98 13.87 -10.68
CA GLU A 101 3.76 13.96 -9.86
C GLU A 101 2.87 15.09 -10.37
N TYR A 102 3.45 16.25 -10.67
CA TYR A 102 2.72 17.42 -11.16
C TYR A 102 2.51 17.45 -12.68
N THR A 103 3.30 16.73 -13.49
CA THR A 103 3.06 16.70 -14.94
C THR A 103 1.80 15.92 -15.28
N LEU A 104 0.99 16.45 -16.19
CA LEU A 104 -0.14 15.74 -16.78
C LEU A 104 0.28 14.96 -18.04
N LYS A 105 1.54 15.09 -18.46
CA LYS A 105 2.06 14.49 -19.67
C LYS A 105 1.84 12.98 -19.70
N ASN A 106 1.27 12.48 -20.80
CA ASN A 106 0.92 11.07 -21.01
C ASN A 106 -0.08 10.48 -20.01
N LYS A 107 -0.75 11.30 -19.19
CA LYS A 107 -1.87 10.86 -18.34
C LYS A 107 -3.17 10.93 -19.13
N ARG A 108 -4.15 10.10 -18.75
CA ARG A 108 -5.51 10.16 -19.30
C ARG A 108 -6.48 10.70 -18.27
N LEU A 109 -7.00 11.90 -18.50
CA LEU A 109 -7.95 12.55 -17.61
C LEU A 109 -9.40 12.25 -18.02
N ILE A 110 -10.26 12.08 -17.02
CA ILE A 110 -11.70 12.04 -17.21
C ILE A 110 -12.22 13.43 -16.88
N VAL A 111 -12.72 14.14 -17.89
CA VAL A 111 -13.20 15.52 -17.73
C VAL A 111 -14.72 15.47 -17.64
N MET A 112 -15.24 15.72 -16.45
CA MET A 112 -16.68 15.71 -16.19
C MET A 112 -17.26 17.12 -16.40
N THR A 113 -18.33 17.23 -17.18
CA THR A 113 -19.01 18.51 -17.43
C THR A 113 -20.52 18.32 -17.62
N THR A 114 -21.27 19.42 -17.67
CA THR A 114 -22.72 19.46 -17.97
C THR A 114 -22.95 20.18 -19.29
N LEU A 115 -24.04 19.87 -20.00
CA LEU A 115 -24.43 20.62 -21.19
C LEU A 115 -24.99 21.98 -20.77
N ALA A 116 -24.32 23.05 -21.19
CA ALA A 116 -24.69 24.42 -20.91
C ALA A 116 -24.18 25.32 -22.04
N GLU A 117 -25.08 25.97 -22.78
CA GLU A 117 -24.70 26.91 -23.82
C GLU A 117 -24.09 28.18 -23.21
N PRO A 118 -23.01 28.77 -23.78
CA PRO A 118 -22.23 28.33 -24.95
C PRO A 118 -20.97 27.50 -24.58
N TYR A 119 -20.93 26.95 -23.36
CA TYR A 119 -19.74 26.34 -22.77
C TYR A 119 -19.50 24.89 -23.20
N ALA A 120 -20.55 24.06 -23.19
CA ALA A 120 -20.50 22.68 -23.65
C ALA A 120 -21.85 22.28 -24.24
N MET A 121 -21.86 21.86 -25.50
CA MET A 121 -23.02 21.62 -26.32
C MET A 121 -22.81 20.34 -27.13
N ILE A 122 -23.90 19.70 -27.58
CA ILE A 122 -23.82 18.60 -28.53
C ILE A 122 -23.58 19.20 -29.90
N LYS A 123 -22.50 18.75 -30.56
CA LYS A 123 -22.15 19.19 -31.89
C LYS A 123 -23.17 18.72 -32.91
N GLN A 124 -23.73 19.64 -33.68
CA GLN A 124 -24.62 19.26 -34.78
C GLN A 124 -23.80 18.80 -35.99
N ALA A 125 -23.92 17.52 -36.35
CA ALA A 125 -23.25 16.94 -37.51
C ALA A 125 -24.19 16.03 -38.30
N THR A 126 -23.98 15.97 -39.61
CA THR A 126 -24.72 15.11 -40.53
C THR A 126 -24.29 13.64 -40.47
N HIS A 127 -23.18 13.35 -39.79
CA HIS A 127 -22.64 12.00 -39.59
C HIS A 127 -22.49 11.71 -38.10
N ALA A 128 -22.44 10.42 -37.75
CA ALA A 128 -22.25 9.99 -36.38
C ALA A 128 -20.85 10.36 -35.88
N LEU A 129 -20.79 11.15 -34.81
CA LEU A 129 -19.57 11.52 -34.09
C LEU A 129 -19.36 10.57 -32.91
N VAL A 130 -18.11 10.31 -32.55
CA VAL A 130 -17.73 9.35 -31.49
C VAL A 130 -16.79 10.02 -30.48
N GLY A 131 -16.87 9.62 -29.21
CA GLY A 131 -15.95 10.12 -28.18
C GLY A 131 -16.12 11.61 -27.91
N ASN A 132 -15.00 12.33 -27.89
CA ASN A 132 -14.94 13.76 -27.59
C ASN A 132 -15.50 14.65 -28.72
N ASP A 133 -15.44 14.17 -29.97
CA ASP A 133 -15.85 14.97 -31.14
C ASP A 133 -17.35 15.28 -31.17
N ARG A 134 -18.13 14.57 -30.34
CA ARG A 134 -19.57 14.78 -30.16
C ARG A 134 -19.93 16.12 -29.51
N TYR A 135 -18.96 16.82 -28.94
CA TYR A 135 -19.19 18.03 -28.16
C TYR A 135 -18.51 19.25 -28.78
N GLU A 136 -19.10 20.43 -28.59
CA GLU A 136 -18.55 21.72 -28.99
C GLU A 136 -18.86 22.80 -27.94
N GLY A 137 -18.12 23.91 -27.95
CA GLY A 137 -18.32 25.03 -27.04
C GLY A 137 -17.03 25.48 -26.36
N TYR A 138 -17.12 26.59 -25.63
CA TYR A 138 -15.95 27.26 -25.07
C TYR A 138 -15.08 26.37 -24.16
N VAL A 139 -15.70 25.57 -23.29
CA VAL A 139 -14.97 24.67 -22.36
C VAL A 139 -14.37 23.48 -23.10
N ILE A 140 -15.02 23.03 -24.17
CA ILE A 140 -14.51 21.94 -25.02
C ILE A 140 -13.20 22.37 -25.69
N ASP A 141 -13.20 23.56 -26.29
CA ASP A 141 -12.02 24.15 -26.94
C ASP A 141 -10.92 24.46 -25.91
N LEU A 142 -11.28 25.01 -24.75
CA LEU A 142 -10.32 25.31 -23.68
C LEU A 142 -9.58 24.07 -23.20
N ILE A 143 -10.30 22.98 -22.90
CA ILE A 143 -9.66 21.72 -22.47
C ILE A 143 -8.81 21.12 -23.58
N HIS A 144 -9.25 21.25 -24.84
CA HIS A 144 -8.45 20.82 -25.99
C HIS A 144 -7.12 21.59 -26.06
N GLU A 145 -7.12 22.91 -25.93
CA GLU A 145 -5.89 23.71 -25.95
C GLU A 145 -4.99 23.44 -24.73
N ILE A 146 -5.56 23.32 -23.53
CA ILE A 146 -4.78 22.94 -22.33
C ILE A 146 -4.15 21.56 -22.51
N SER A 147 -4.85 20.60 -23.11
CA SER A 147 -4.32 19.25 -23.35
C SER A 147 -3.09 19.25 -24.27
N LYS A 148 -3.00 20.20 -25.21
CA LYS A 148 -1.83 20.38 -26.07
C LYS A 148 -0.65 20.97 -25.31
N ILE A 149 -0.92 21.90 -24.39
CA ILE A 149 0.13 22.56 -23.58
C ILE A 149 0.71 21.56 -22.56
N GLU A 150 -0.17 20.84 -21.87
CA GLU A 150 0.19 19.92 -20.76
C GLU A 150 0.41 18.47 -21.23
N GLU A 151 0.24 18.21 -22.53
CA GLU A 151 0.48 16.92 -23.20
C GLU A 151 -0.27 15.72 -22.58
N PHE A 152 -1.50 15.94 -22.09
CA PHE A 152 -2.38 14.88 -21.59
C PHE A 152 -3.42 14.45 -22.61
N SER A 153 -3.92 13.22 -22.46
CA SER A 153 -5.10 12.73 -23.17
C SER A 153 -6.34 12.85 -22.30
N TYR A 154 -7.54 13.00 -22.87
CA TYR A 154 -8.75 13.17 -22.09
C TYR A 154 -9.98 12.51 -22.71
N THR A 155 -11.00 12.28 -21.89
CA THR A 155 -12.33 11.86 -22.33
C THR A 155 -13.40 12.65 -21.59
N PHE A 156 -14.35 13.20 -22.32
CA PHE A 156 -15.49 13.89 -21.71
C PHE A 156 -16.54 12.91 -21.19
N ILE A 157 -17.02 13.17 -19.97
CA ILE A 157 -18.23 12.54 -19.42
C ILE A 157 -19.23 13.66 -19.13
N ILE A 158 -20.38 13.58 -19.81
CA ILE A 158 -21.50 14.50 -19.57
C ILE A 158 -22.35 13.96 -18.43
N ARG A 159 -22.60 14.80 -17.43
CA ARG A 159 -23.59 14.49 -16.39
C ARG A 159 -25.00 14.66 -16.93
N GLU A 160 -25.81 13.63 -16.75
CA GLU A 160 -27.22 13.60 -17.17
C GLU A 160 -28.13 14.44 -16.26
N ASP A 161 -27.75 14.62 -14.99
CA ASP A 161 -28.57 15.30 -14.00
C ASP A 161 -28.58 16.83 -14.14
N MET A 162 -27.73 17.39 -15.02
CA MET A 162 -27.55 18.83 -15.24
C MET A 162 -27.30 19.64 -13.95
N LYS A 163 -26.84 18.98 -12.89
CA LYS A 163 -26.57 19.61 -11.59
C LYS A 163 -25.07 19.73 -11.39
N TYR A 164 -24.67 20.82 -10.76
CA TYR A 164 -23.27 21.07 -10.38
C TYR A 164 -22.80 20.24 -9.17
N GLY A 165 -23.74 19.55 -8.50
CA GLY A 165 -23.54 18.85 -7.24
C GLY A 165 -24.20 19.59 -6.08
N PHE A 166 -24.92 18.87 -5.24
CA PHE A 166 -25.47 19.36 -3.99
C PHE A 166 -25.14 18.34 -2.91
N TYR A 167 -24.77 18.83 -1.72
CA TYR A 167 -24.50 17.97 -0.58
C TYR A 167 -25.84 17.55 0.03
N ASP A 168 -26.15 16.26 0.01
CA ASP A 168 -27.38 15.75 0.63
C ASP A 168 -27.23 15.80 2.16
N ILE A 169 -28.16 16.48 2.84
CA ILE A 169 -28.15 16.71 4.29
C ILE A 169 -29.14 15.77 4.96
#